data_AF-A0A0A1XKM8-F1
#
_entry.id   AF-A0A0A1XKM8-F1
#
_cell.length_a   1.000
_cell.length_b   1.000
_cell.length_c   1.000
_cell.angle_alpha   90.00
_cell.angle_beta   90.00
_cell.angle_gamma   90.00
#
_symmetry.space_group_name_H-M   'P 1'
#
loop_
_entity.id
_entity.type
_entity.pdbx_description
1 polymer ?
#
loop_
_entity_poly.entity_id
_entity_poly.type
_entity_poly.pdbx_seq_one_letter_code
_entity_poly.pdbx_strand_id
1 'polypeptide(L)'
;MSAKKARPRLSKGILEMKFMQRTKAKVDKEIEEAEGREMYSQEITQKMLNSNSNYIMEPSFVHCENLIEGRLSFRGMNPEIERLLELEQAEKAANTRHEQPTEVSDKDMATFYNAQQVTMQKKFQTKAQFKAKRNHVDKKTWQGKKPRFQKPQEDDAEDDNNK
;
A
#
# COMPACT_ATOMS: atom_id res chain seq x y z
N MET A 1 -21.00 22.13 0.64
CA MET A 1 -20.04 21.78 -0.44
C MET A 1 -18.63 21.93 0.10
N SER A 2 -17.99 20.84 0.56
CA SER A 2 -16.61 20.90 1.06
C SER A 2 -15.65 20.90 -0.13
N ALA A 3 -14.90 21.98 -0.32
CA ALA A 3 -13.90 22.07 -1.37
C ALA A 3 -12.82 21.00 -1.16
N LYS A 4 -12.74 20.01 -2.06
CA LYS A 4 -11.67 19.01 -2.05
C LYS A 4 -10.33 19.75 -2.16
N LYS A 5 -9.52 19.66 -1.11
CA LYS A 5 -8.18 20.28 -1.05
C LYS A 5 -7.34 19.71 -2.21
N ALA A 6 -6.89 20.58 -3.12
CA ALA A 6 -6.03 20.16 -4.22
C ALA A 6 -4.74 19.55 -3.65
N ARG A 7 -4.41 18.33 -4.08
CA ARG A 7 -3.14 17.69 -3.72
C ARG A 7 -2.01 18.48 -4.40
N PRO A 8 -0.85 18.64 -3.75
CA PRO A 8 0.30 19.29 -4.38
C PRO A 8 0.69 18.52 -5.64
N ARG A 9 0.73 19.21 -6.79
CA ARG A 9 1.16 18.67 -8.09
C ARG A 9 2.44 19.38 -8.52
N LEU A 10 3.32 18.66 -9.22
CA LEU A 10 4.49 19.26 -9.85
C LEU A 10 4.06 20.23 -10.96
N SER A 11 4.89 21.25 -11.21
CA SER A 11 4.65 22.18 -12.31
C SER A 11 4.85 21.49 -13.67
N LYS A 12 4.13 21.96 -14.69
CA LYS A 12 4.21 21.40 -16.06
C LYS A 12 5.63 21.41 -16.63
N GLY A 13 6.37 22.50 -16.40
CA GLY A 13 7.76 22.63 -16.85
C GLY A 13 8.71 21.61 -16.20
N ILE A 14 8.53 21.27 -14.92
CA ILE A 14 9.31 20.21 -14.27
C ILE A 14 8.94 18.84 -14.86
N LEU A 15 7.65 18.59 -15.09
CA LEU A 15 7.16 17.31 -15.60
C LEU A 15 7.62 17.02 -17.04
N GLU A 16 7.89 18.06 -17.84
CA GLU A 16 8.42 17.95 -19.20
C GLU A 16 9.93 17.64 -19.25
N MET A 17 10.65 17.75 -18.13
CA MET A 17 12.08 17.44 -18.11
C MET A 17 12.34 15.95 -18.32
N LYS A 18 13.45 15.61 -18.99
CA LYS A 18 13.78 14.22 -19.39
C LYS A 18 13.79 13.24 -18.20
N PHE A 19 14.27 13.66 -17.03
CA PHE A 19 14.30 12.80 -15.84
C PHE A 19 12.91 12.56 -15.23
N MET A 20 11.91 13.38 -15.57
CA MET A 20 10.52 13.26 -15.11
C MET A 20 9.64 12.47 -16.09
N GLN A 21 10.17 11.94 -17.21
CA GLN A 21 9.38 11.21 -18.21
C GLN A 21 8.53 10.07 -17.64
N ARG A 22 9.08 9.29 -16.69
CA ARG A 22 8.31 8.21 -16.03
C ARG A 22 7.19 8.76 -15.16
N THR A 23 7.46 9.84 -14.42
CA THR A 23 6.47 10.52 -13.57
C THR A 23 5.38 11.16 -14.43
N LYS A 24 5.75 11.77 -15.55
CA LYS A 24 4.84 12.32 -16.56
C LYS A 24 3.89 11.25 -17.07
N ALA A 25 4.42 10.12 -17.55
CA ALA A 25 3.61 9.01 -18.04
C ALA A 25 2.63 8.47 -16.99
N LYS A 26 3.05 8.39 -15.71
CA LYS A 26 2.15 8.01 -14.62
C LYS A 26 1.05 9.04 -14.37
N VAL A 27 1.41 10.32 -14.29
CA VAL A 27 0.46 11.41 -14.05
C VAL A 27 -0.55 11.51 -15.20
N ASP A 28 -0.08 11.43 -16.45
CA ASP A 28 -0.95 11.50 -17.64
C ASP A 28 -1.91 10.29 -17.67
N LYS A 29 -1.44 9.09 -17.35
CA LYS A 29 -2.29 7.90 -17.20
C LYS A 29 -3.35 8.07 -16.11
N GLU A 30 -2.98 8.60 -14.94
CA GLU A 30 -3.93 8.87 -13.86
C GLU A 30 -5.00 9.89 -14.25
N ILE A 31 -4.62 10.91 -15.05
CA ILE A 31 -5.54 11.90 -15.60
C ILE A 31 -6.50 11.23 -16.59
N GLU A 32 -5.99 10.49 -17.57
CA GLU A 32 -6.82 9.77 -18.55
C GLU A 32 -7.78 8.79 -17.88
N GLU A 33 -7.33 8.05 -16.87
CA GLU A 33 -8.19 7.13 -16.12
C GLU A 33 -9.26 7.88 -15.30
N ALA A 34 -8.95 9.06 -14.75
CA ALA A 34 -9.91 9.86 -14.00
C ALA A 34 -10.95 10.50 -14.94
N GLU A 35 -10.49 11.09 -16.04
CA GLU A 35 -11.34 11.68 -17.09
C GLU A 35 -12.20 10.61 -17.77
N GLY A 36 -11.63 9.45 -18.08
CA GLY A 36 -12.38 8.30 -18.60
C GLY A 36 -13.43 7.80 -17.61
N ARG A 37 -13.09 7.70 -16.32
CA ARG A 37 -14.06 7.34 -15.28
C ARG A 37 -15.18 8.38 -15.15
N GLU A 38 -14.86 9.67 -15.23
CA GLU A 38 -15.86 10.74 -15.18
C GLU A 38 -16.75 10.73 -16.43
N MET A 39 -16.18 10.55 -17.63
CA MET A 39 -16.89 10.48 -18.90
C MET A 39 -17.88 9.30 -18.95
N TYR A 40 -17.45 8.10 -18.58
CA TYR A 40 -18.28 6.89 -18.62
C TYR A 40 -19.07 6.63 -17.34
N SER A 41 -18.98 7.52 -16.34
CA SER A 41 -19.69 7.36 -15.05
C SER A 41 -21.22 7.27 -15.21
N GLN A 42 -21.76 7.85 -16.28
CA GLN A 42 -23.19 7.86 -16.57
C GLN A 42 -23.64 6.65 -17.41
N GLU A 43 -22.73 6.07 -18.20
CA GLU A 43 -23.02 5.00 -19.14
C GLU A 43 -22.81 3.60 -18.52
N ILE A 44 -21.88 3.48 -17.57
CA ILE A 44 -21.62 2.22 -16.86
C ILE A 44 -22.65 2.04 -15.74
N THR A 45 -23.70 1.27 -16.03
CA THR A 45 -24.71 0.91 -15.02
C THR A 45 -24.17 -0.14 -14.03
N GLN A 46 -24.63 -0.12 -12.78
CA GLN A 46 -24.28 -1.15 -11.78
C GLN A 46 -24.61 -2.58 -12.25
N LYS A 47 -25.58 -2.74 -13.16
CA LYS A 47 -25.94 -4.03 -13.76
C LYS A 47 -24.84 -4.56 -14.69
N MET A 48 -24.09 -3.69 -15.37
CA MET A 48 -22.93 -4.07 -16.21
C MET A 48 -21.70 -4.46 -15.38
N LEU A 49 -21.53 -3.86 -14.20
CA LEU A 49 -20.45 -4.20 -13.27
C LEU A 49 -20.67 -5.57 -12.61
N ASN A 50 -21.93 -5.94 -12.39
CA ASN A 50 -22.35 -7.17 -11.74
C ASN A 50 -22.88 -8.22 -12.73
N SER A 51 -22.79 -7.99 -14.04
CA SER A 51 -23.15 -8.98 -15.04
C SER A 51 -22.07 -10.06 -15.08
N ASN A 52 -22.11 -10.95 -14.09
CA ASN A 52 -21.34 -12.18 -14.10
C ASN A 52 -21.91 -13.07 -15.19
N SER A 53 -21.31 -13.05 -16.38
CA SER A 53 -21.52 -14.13 -17.33
C SER A 53 -20.94 -15.39 -16.70
N ASN A 54 -21.78 -16.40 -16.42
CA ASN A 54 -21.33 -17.69 -15.86
C ASN A 54 -20.40 -18.47 -16.80
N TYR A 55 -20.22 -17.99 -18.02
CA TYR A 55 -19.41 -18.62 -19.06
C TYR A 55 -18.38 -17.62 -19.57
N ILE A 56 -17.16 -18.10 -19.78
CA ILE A 56 -16.06 -17.38 -20.39
C ILE A 56 -15.76 -18.10 -21.70
N MET A 57 -15.98 -17.42 -22.81
CA MET A 57 -15.68 -17.96 -24.14
C MET A 57 -14.27 -17.55 -24.52
N GLU A 58 -13.30 -18.44 -24.27
CA GLU A 58 -11.91 -18.26 -24.67
C GLU A 58 -11.70 -18.83 -26.09
N PRO A 59 -11.24 -18.02 -27.07
CA PRO A 59 -10.93 -18.51 -28.41
C PRO A 59 -9.63 -19.34 -28.46
N SER A 60 -8.84 -19.33 -27.38
CA SER A 60 -7.56 -20.02 -27.29
C SER A 60 -7.68 -21.41 -26.67
N PHE A 61 -7.07 -22.41 -27.31
CA PHE A 61 -7.00 -23.78 -26.80
C PHE A 61 -5.97 -23.97 -25.66
N VAL A 62 -5.10 -22.99 -25.42
CA VAL A 62 -4.01 -23.09 -24.43
C VAL A 62 -4.56 -23.44 -23.03
N HIS A 63 -5.66 -22.80 -22.63
CA HIS A 63 -6.30 -23.03 -21.32
C HIS A 63 -7.07 -24.35 -21.25
N CYS A 64 -7.57 -24.84 -22.37
CA CYS A 64 -8.37 -26.07 -22.42
C CYS A 64 -7.49 -27.33 -22.40
N GLU A 65 -6.36 -27.29 -23.12
CA GLU A 65 -5.49 -28.45 -23.32
C GLU A 65 -4.20 -28.41 -22.49
N ASN A 66 -4.02 -27.38 -21.65
CA ASN A 66 -2.82 -27.18 -20.82
C ASN A 66 -1.51 -27.30 -21.64
N LEU A 67 -1.50 -26.68 -22.82
CA LEU A 67 -0.38 -26.77 -23.75
C LEU A 67 0.87 -26.12 -23.15
N ILE A 68 2.02 -26.77 -23.35
CA ILE A 68 3.32 -26.19 -23.02
C ILE A 68 3.63 -25.12 -24.06
N GLU A 69 4.12 -23.98 -23.60
CA GLU A 69 4.39 -22.85 -24.48
C GLU A 69 5.78 -22.98 -25.15
N GLY A 70 5.84 -22.78 -26.46
CA GLY A 70 7.08 -22.46 -27.16
C GLY A 70 7.98 -23.63 -27.56
N ARG A 71 9.29 -23.48 -27.29
CA ARG A 71 10.37 -24.32 -27.84
C ARG A 71 10.82 -25.35 -26.82
N LEU A 72 11.04 -26.58 -27.28
CA LEU A 72 11.59 -27.66 -26.47
C LEU A 72 12.98 -28.04 -27.00
N SER A 73 13.90 -28.29 -26.08
CA SER A 73 15.18 -28.94 -26.37
C SER A 73 15.36 -30.10 -25.42
N PHE A 74 16.10 -31.11 -25.89
CA PHE A 74 16.33 -32.32 -25.13
C PHE A 74 17.81 -32.69 -25.16
N ARG A 75 18.26 -33.37 -24.11
CA ARG A 75 19.59 -33.98 -24.02
C ARG A 75 20.74 -32.97 -24.21
N GLY A 76 20.57 -31.74 -23.73
CA GLY A 76 21.62 -30.72 -23.76
C GLY A 76 21.88 -30.13 -25.15
N MET A 77 20.99 -30.33 -26.13
CA MET A 77 21.10 -29.69 -27.45
C MET A 77 21.01 -28.16 -27.36
N ASN A 78 20.28 -27.66 -26.36
CA ASN A 78 20.26 -26.24 -26.03
C ASN A 78 20.04 -26.06 -24.51
N PRO A 79 21.12 -25.94 -23.73
CA PRO A 79 21.03 -25.85 -22.27
C PRO A 79 20.24 -24.64 -21.76
N GLU A 80 20.26 -23.52 -22.50
CA GLU A 80 19.52 -22.31 -22.11
C GLU A 80 18.01 -22.52 -22.19
N ILE A 81 17.53 -23.22 -23.23
CA ILE A 81 16.10 -23.53 -23.38
C ILE A 81 15.66 -24.58 -22.35
N GLU A 82 16.48 -25.59 -22.07
CA GLU A 82 16.19 -26.58 -21.01
C GLU A 82 16.09 -25.91 -19.63
N ARG A 83 16.98 -24.97 -19.33
CA ARG A 83 16.96 -24.21 -18.08
C ARG A 83 15.70 -23.34 -17.95
N LEU A 84 15.28 -22.67 -19.02
CA LEU A 84 14.05 -21.87 -19.01
C LEU A 84 12.81 -22.74 -18.78
N LEU A 85 12.76 -23.90 -19.43
CA LEU A 85 11.69 -24.88 -19.25
C LEU A 85 11.62 -25.39 -17.80
N GLU A 86 12.77 -25.66 -17.17
CA GLU A 86 12.82 -26.07 -15.76
C GLU A 86 12.31 -24.98 -14.81
N LEU A 87 12.67 -23.72 -15.06
CA LEU A 87 12.18 -22.58 -14.28
C LEU A 87 10.66 -22.40 -14.41
N GLU A 88 10.12 -22.52 -15.62
CA GLU A 88 8.67 -22.41 -15.85
C GLU A 88 7.91 -23.54 -15.13
N GLN A 89 8.43 -24.77 -15.17
CA GLN A 89 7.84 -25.89 -14.43
C GLN A 89 7.89 -25.66 -12.92
N ALA A 90 9.00 -25.14 -12.39
CA ALA A 90 9.13 -24.81 -10.99
C ALA A 90 8.13 -23.71 -10.56
N GLU A 91 7.90 -22.70 -11.40
CA GLU A 91 6.91 -21.64 -11.15
C GLU A 91 5.48 -22.18 -11.15
N LYS A 92 5.12 -23.03 -12.13
CA LYS A 92 3.80 -23.70 -12.15
C LYS A 92 3.60 -24.58 -10.91
N ALA A 93 4.62 -25.29 -10.46
CA ALA A 93 4.59 -26.06 -9.23
C ALA A 93 4.45 -25.15 -7.99
N ALA A 94 5.09 -23.99 -7.97
CA ALA A 94 4.99 -23.04 -6.87
C ALA A 94 3.59 -22.42 -6.76
N ASN A 95 2.98 -22.07 -7.89
CA ASN A 95 1.61 -21.52 -7.92
C ASN A 95 0.54 -22.55 -7.54
N THR A 96 0.83 -23.84 -7.73
CA THR A 96 -0.05 -24.94 -7.31
C THR A 96 0.26 -25.48 -5.92
N ARG A 97 1.36 -25.02 -5.27
CA ARG A 97 1.63 -25.38 -3.88
C ARG A 97 0.48 -24.85 -3.01
N HIS A 98 -0.15 -25.80 -2.33
CA HIS A 98 -1.17 -25.57 -1.33
C HIS A 98 -0.69 -24.51 -0.33
N GLU A 99 -1.62 -23.64 0.09
CA GLU A 99 -1.38 -22.58 1.08
C GLU A 99 -0.50 -23.13 2.21
N GLN A 100 0.61 -22.45 2.48
CA GLN A 100 1.47 -22.81 3.59
C GLN A 100 0.60 -22.87 4.85
N PRO A 101 0.75 -23.91 5.69
CA PRO A 101 -0.07 -24.03 6.88
C PRO A 101 0.14 -22.78 7.73
N THR A 102 -0.90 -21.97 7.84
CA THR A 102 -0.89 -20.82 8.73
C THR A 102 -0.99 -21.35 10.15
N GLU A 103 -0.09 -20.89 11.03
CA GLU A 103 -0.13 -21.27 12.45
C GLU A 103 -1.41 -20.75 13.15
N VAL A 104 -2.10 -19.78 12.52
CA VAL A 104 -3.30 -19.14 13.06
C VAL A 104 -4.42 -19.22 12.03
N SER A 105 -5.57 -19.74 12.45
CA SER A 105 -6.78 -19.77 11.61
C SER A 105 -7.41 -18.38 11.50
N ASP A 106 -8.08 -18.08 10.39
CA ASP A 106 -8.85 -16.84 10.19
C ASP A 106 -9.87 -16.59 11.32
N LYS A 107 -10.45 -17.67 11.86
CA LYS A 107 -11.37 -17.59 13.00
C LYS A 107 -10.67 -17.05 14.24
N ASP A 108 -9.47 -17.53 14.53
CA ASP A 108 -8.68 -17.10 15.68
C ASP A 108 -8.24 -15.64 15.51
N MET A 109 -7.79 -15.26 14.31
CA MET A 109 -7.49 -13.86 13.97
C MET A 109 -8.69 -12.92 14.16
N ALA A 110 -9.89 -13.34 13.73
CA ALA A 110 -11.11 -12.56 13.89
C ALA A 110 -11.48 -12.38 15.37
N THR A 111 -11.36 -13.43 16.19
CA THR A 111 -11.64 -13.34 17.63
C THR A 111 -10.67 -12.39 18.34
N PHE A 112 -9.37 -12.47 18.02
CA PHE A 112 -8.36 -11.57 18.57
C PHE A 112 -8.62 -10.11 18.19
N TYR A 113 -8.94 -9.85 16.91
CA TYR A 113 -9.20 -8.49 16.44
C TYR A 113 -10.43 -7.87 17.12
N ASN A 114 -11.50 -8.64 17.28
CA ASN A 114 -12.71 -8.21 17.99
C ASN A 114 -12.41 -7.89 19.47
N ALA A 115 -11.64 -8.74 20.15
CA ALA A 115 -11.22 -8.47 21.53
C ALA A 115 -10.37 -7.19 21.64
N GLN A 116 -9.45 -6.97 20.69
CA GLN A 116 -8.60 -5.77 20.65
C GLN A 116 -9.40 -4.50 20.38
N GLN A 117 -10.40 -4.53 19.49
CA GLN A 117 -11.26 -3.37 19.21
C GLN A 117 -11.97 -2.85 20.46
N VAL A 118 -12.49 -3.74 21.31
CA VAL A 118 -13.15 -3.37 22.58
C VAL A 118 -12.18 -2.61 23.51
N THR A 119 -10.93 -3.06 23.60
CA THR A 119 -9.93 -2.39 24.45
C THR A 119 -9.48 -1.05 23.88
N MET A 120 -9.33 -0.96 22.56
CA MET A 120 -8.97 0.27 21.84
C MET A 120 -10.05 1.35 22.01
N GLN A 121 -11.33 0.99 21.82
CA GLN A 121 -12.45 1.92 22.01
C GLN A 121 -12.47 2.53 23.41
N LYS A 122 -12.24 1.73 24.46
CA LYS A 122 -12.15 2.22 25.86
C LYS A 122 -11.01 3.22 26.09
N LYS A 123 -9.86 3.03 25.44
CA LYS A 123 -8.71 3.97 25.53
C LYS A 123 -9.02 5.33 24.91
N PHE A 124 -9.77 5.37 23.81
CA PHE A 124 -10.14 6.62 23.16
C PHE A 124 -11.31 7.33 23.87
N GLN A 125 -12.25 6.59 24.46
CA GLN A 125 -13.32 7.15 25.27
C GLN A 125 -12.81 7.79 26.56
N THR A 126 -11.87 7.14 27.26
CA THR A 126 -11.26 7.70 28.49
C THR A 126 -10.47 8.99 28.21
N LYS A 127 -9.77 9.09 27.08
CA LYS A 127 -9.09 10.34 26.66
C LYS A 127 -10.07 11.47 26.35
N ALA A 128 -11.22 11.17 25.74
CA ALA A 128 -12.28 12.14 25.49
C ALA A 128 -12.92 12.62 26.81
N GLN A 129 -13.21 11.70 27.73
CA GLN A 129 -13.75 12.02 29.06
C GLN A 129 -12.75 12.82 29.91
N PHE A 130 -11.45 12.51 29.84
CA PHE A 130 -10.41 13.26 30.54
C PHE A 130 -10.29 14.71 30.01
N LYS A 131 -10.39 14.91 28.69
CA LYS A 131 -10.46 16.27 28.10
C LYS A 131 -11.73 17.01 28.52
N ALA A 132 -12.88 16.34 28.58
CA ALA A 132 -14.14 16.95 29.00
C ALA A 132 -14.08 17.41 30.47
N LYS A 133 -13.52 16.60 31.38
CA LYS A 133 -13.32 16.97 32.80
C LYS A 133 -12.33 18.13 32.97
N ARG A 134 -11.28 18.20 32.14
CA ARG A 134 -10.30 19.29 32.15
C ARG A 134 -10.88 20.64 31.68
N ASN A 135 -11.97 20.63 30.91
CA ASN A 135 -12.68 21.84 30.49
C ASN A 135 -13.70 22.35 31.53
N HIS A 136 -14.05 21.53 32.54
CA HIS A 136 -15.02 21.88 33.57
C HIS A 136 -14.37 22.41 34.87
N VAL A 137 -13.09 22.11 35.11
CA VAL A 137 -12.32 22.68 36.21
C VAL A 137 -11.75 24.03 35.78
N ASP A 138 -12.36 25.08 36.34
CA ASP A 138 -11.90 26.46 36.48
C ASP A 138 -10.82 27.00 35.53
N LYS A 139 -11.24 27.99 34.74
CA LYS A 139 -10.37 28.96 34.07
C LYS A 139 -9.76 29.94 35.10
N LYS A 140 -9.04 29.44 36.11
CA LYS A 140 -8.10 30.27 36.89
C LYS A 140 -6.68 29.89 36.52
N THR A 141 -6.15 30.69 35.59
CA THR A 141 -4.73 31.05 35.43
C THR A 141 -3.70 29.93 35.66
N TRP A 142 -3.32 29.24 34.59
CA TRP A 142 -2.01 28.59 34.54
C TRP A 142 -1.36 28.83 33.16
N GLN A 143 -0.78 30.03 33.02
CA GLN A 143 0.19 30.33 31.96
C GLN A 143 1.49 29.59 32.31
N GLY A 144 1.47 28.25 32.22
CA GLY A 144 2.65 27.41 32.40
C GLY A 144 3.63 27.68 31.26
N LYS A 145 4.82 28.21 31.60
CA LYS A 145 5.92 28.40 30.66
C LYS A 145 6.21 27.05 29.97
N LYS A 146 6.23 27.04 28.64
CA LYS A 146 6.58 25.84 27.86
C LYS A 146 8.03 25.44 28.19
N PRO A 147 8.33 24.19 28.56
CA PRO A 147 9.71 23.76 28.75
C PRO A 147 10.44 23.88 27.42
N ARG A 148 11.58 24.60 27.43
CA ARG A 148 12.51 24.66 26.30
C ARG A 148 13.63 23.66 26.57
N PHE A 149 14.05 22.98 25.52
CA PHE A 149 15.19 22.06 25.55
C PHE A 149 16.44 22.84 25.97
N GLN A 150 16.99 22.52 27.15
CA GLN A 150 18.27 23.07 27.59
C GLN A 150 19.38 22.29 26.90
N LYS A 151 20.29 23.03 26.26
CA LYS A 151 21.50 22.42 25.71
C LYS A 151 22.38 21.95 26.88
N PRO A 152 23.07 20.80 26.76
CA PRO A 152 24.08 20.38 27.74
C PRO A 152 25.13 21.48 27.92
N GLN A 153 25.64 21.64 29.15
CA GLN A 153 26.80 22.49 29.37
C GLN A 153 27.99 21.87 28.64
N GLU A 154 28.74 22.69 27.91
CA GLU A 154 30.01 22.28 27.33
C GLU A 154 30.96 22.06 28.51
N ASP A 155 31.41 20.82 28.68
CA ASP A 155 32.48 20.49 29.62
C ASP A 155 33.71 21.28 29.19
N ASP A 156 34.14 22.22 30.02
CA ASP A 156 35.43 22.89 29.90
C ASP A 156 36.51 21.81 29.96
N ALA A 157 37.01 21.41 28.79
CA ALA A 157 38.25 20.67 28.68
C ALA A 157 39.36 21.60 29.16
N GLU A 158 39.67 21.51 30.45
CA GLU A 158 40.90 22.05 31.03
C GLU A 158 42.07 21.51 30.19
N ASP A 159 42.66 22.41 29.41
CA ASP A 159 43.96 22.25 28.77
C ASP A 159 44.99 22.02 29.89
N ASP A 160 45.37 20.76 30.08
CA ASP A 160 46.48 20.35 30.94
C ASP A 160 47.80 20.74 30.25
N ASN A 161 48.09 22.04 30.19
CA ASN A 161 49.39 22.58 29.79
C ASN A 161 50.23 22.87 31.04
N ASN A 162 50.91 21.84 31.51
CA ASN A 162 52.01 22.00 32.45
C ASN A 162 53.31 22.33 31.68
N LYS A 163 53.64 23.62 31.60
CA LYS A 163 55.00 24.12 31.85
C LYS A 163 55.01 25.59 32.25
#